data_AF-A0AAE4A471-F1
#
_entry.id   AF-A0AAE4A471-F1
#
_cell.length_a   1.000
_cell.length_b   1.000
_cell.length_c   1.000
_cell.angle_alpha   90.00
_cell.angle_beta   90.00
_cell.angle_gamma   90.00
#
_symmetry.space_group_name_H-M   'P 1'
#
loop_
_entity.id
_entity.type
_entity.pdbx_description
1 polymer ?
#
loop_
_entity_poly.entity_id
_entity_poly.type
_entity_poly.pdbx_seq_one_letter_code
_entity_poly.pdbx_strand_id
1 'polypeptide(L)'
;LALALRGGGAVVAADLRTAAPGVPDELAHGDAAVAFVPARAGRPVVASVLAHVAATEELMERWRAPGEAHPTVWDERFSAGVLGAAASAAAVAALERAGIERPDHVVVACANPRAAAAARKALGGDGEDAALERLTGTSGAAHLGLLLADALDRAGAGETILALSAADGADAFVVRADVPAGAGRRGPSAREQAQALAYVTYDRFLRWRGLLEISGAKRPDPAPPAAPPALRTRDWKFGLVAARCSACGAVTTPPGRACAACGAIDAHEPVSLRDKPARVVSFTVDHLTPTPAPPLILAIVDVEGGGRRSVQVTDAPAAGIRVGDVLLPSFRRLSSTDGIHNYFWKARPEAA
;
A
#
# COMPACT_ATOMS: atom_id res chain seq x y z
N LEU A 1 -4.19 -13.35 10.01
CA LEU A 1 -2.81 -13.36 10.57
C LEU A 1 -2.36 -14.74 11.05
N ALA A 2 -3.09 -15.41 11.95
CA ALA A 2 -2.67 -16.69 12.54
C ALA A 2 -2.34 -17.81 11.52
N LEU A 3 -3.15 -17.98 10.47
CA LEU A 3 -2.88 -18.96 9.42
C LEU A 3 -1.58 -18.66 8.66
N ALA A 4 -1.35 -17.39 8.34
CA ALA A 4 -0.17 -16.95 7.62
C ALA A 4 1.11 -17.17 8.44
N LEU A 5 1.06 -16.93 9.76
CA LEU A 5 2.17 -17.22 10.67
C LEU A 5 2.49 -18.72 10.72
N ARG A 6 1.47 -19.59 10.77
CA ARG A 6 1.65 -21.06 10.77
C ARG A 6 2.15 -21.59 9.43
N GLY A 7 1.69 -21.01 8.32
CA GLY A 7 2.00 -21.47 6.96
C GLY A 7 3.23 -20.81 6.32
N GLY A 8 3.90 -19.88 7.01
CA GLY A 8 4.97 -19.07 6.41
C GLY A 8 4.48 -18.20 5.24
N GLY A 9 3.21 -17.82 5.24
CA GLY A 9 2.58 -16.94 4.25
C GLY A 9 2.69 -15.46 4.61
N ALA A 10 2.66 -14.59 3.61
CA ALA A 10 2.48 -13.15 3.83
C ALA A 10 0.99 -12.82 4.04
N VAL A 11 0.71 -11.82 4.88
CA VAL A 11 -0.61 -11.21 5.02
C VAL A 11 -0.59 -9.90 4.27
N VAL A 12 -1.54 -9.70 3.36
CA VAL A 12 -1.80 -8.42 2.72
C VAL A 12 -3.23 -8.04 3.01
N ALA A 13 -3.42 -6.84 3.55
CA ALA A 13 -4.73 -6.24 3.73
C ALA A 13 -4.75 -4.92 2.95
N ALA A 14 -5.73 -4.75 2.09
CA ALA A 14 -5.87 -3.58 1.25
C ALA A 14 -7.35 -3.29 1.07
N ASP A 15 -7.71 -2.02 1.07
CA ASP A 15 -9.08 -1.62 0.81
C ASP A 15 -9.12 -0.27 0.10
N LEU A 16 -10.14 -0.12 -0.75
CA LEU A 16 -10.48 1.13 -1.42
C LEU A 16 -11.88 1.51 -0.98
N ARG A 17 -11.99 2.61 -0.23
CA ARG A 17 -13.26 3.04 0.37
C ARG A 17 -14.02 3.90 -0.62
N THR A 18 -15.28 3.53 -0.84
CA THR A 18 -16.17 4.15 -1.83
C THR A 18 -17.38 4.74 -1.14
N ALA A 19 -17.19 5.69 -0.23
CA ALA A 19 -18.30 6.42 0.38
C ALA A 19 -19.13 7.16 -0.69
N ALA A 20 -20.44 7.28 -0.45
CA ALA A 20 -21.30 8.08 -1.33
C ALA A 20 -20.98 9.58 -1.19
N PRO A 21 -21.11 10.37 -2.26
CA PRO A 21 -20.98 11.83 -2.16
C PRO A 21 -21.93 12.43 -1.12
N GLY A 22 -21.40 13.28 -0.24
CA GLY A 22 -22.16 14.03 0.77
C GLY A 22 -22.43 13.30 2.10
N VAL A 23 -22.01 12.05 2.27
CA VAL A 23 -22.08 11.38 3.58
C VAL A 23 -20.85 11.70 4.45
N PRO A 24 -20.95 11.69 5.80
CA PRO A 24 -19.80 11.98 6.68
C PRO A 24 -18.56 11.13 6.38
N ASP A 25 -18.80 9.88 6.02
CA ASP A 25 -17.80 8.89 5.60
C ASP A 25 -16.92 9.33 4.44
N GLU A 26 -17.38 10.25 3.59
CA GLU A 26 -16.59 10.79 2.48
C GLU A 26 -15.36 11.56 2.98
N LEU A 27 -15.46 12.19 4.15
CA LEU A 27 -14.38 12.94 4.78
C LEU A 27 -13.55 12.09 5.76
N ALA A 28 -14.14 11.00 6.27
CA ALA A 28 -13.54 10.17 7.33
C ALA A 28 -12.81 8.93 6.81
N HIS A 29 -13.12 8.44 5.62
CA HIS A 29 -12.47 7.27 5.04
C HIS A 29 -11.26 7.61 4.18
N GLY A 30 -10.34 6.66 4.06
CA GLY A 30 -9.30 6.68 3.04
C GLY A 30 -8.92 5.28 2.59
N ASP A 31 -7.87 5.19 1.78
CA ASP A 31 -7.42 3.92 1.22
C ASP A 31 -6.03 3.58 1.75
N ALA A 32 -5.79 2.31 1.99
CA ALA A 32 -4.46 1.84 2.31
C ALA A 32 -4.25 0.40 1.86
N ALA A 33 -2.98 0.02 1.79
CA ALA A 33 -2.56 -1.36 1.71
C ALA A 33 -1.39 -1.56 2.67
N VAL A 34 -1.42 -2.66 3.40
CA VAL A 34 -0.38 -3.06 4.34
C VAL A 34 -0.04 -4.52 4.13
N ALA A 35 1.24 -4.85 4.29
CA ALA A 35 1.72 -6.21 4.16
C ALA A 35 2.64 -6.59 5.34
N PHE A 36 2.33 -7.71 5.97
CA PHE A 36 3.19 -8.35 6.96
C PHE A 36 3.77 -9.62 6.37
N VAL A 37 5.08 -9.76 6.43
CA VAL A 37 5.78 -10.94 5.95
C VAL A 37 6.28 -11.75 7.15
N PRO A 38 6.22 -13.08 7.08
CA PRO A 38 6.71 -13.93 8.16
C PRO A 38 8.23 -13.82 8.22
N ALA A 39 8.77 -14.03 9.41
CA ALA A 39 10.21 -14.15 9.60
C ALA A 39 10.77 -15.26 8.69
N ARG A 40 11.93 -14.98 8.09
CA ARG A 40 12.67 -15.96 7.27
C ARG A 40 13.96 -16.31 7.99
N ALA A 41 14.46 -17.53 7.77
CA ALA A 41 15.75 -17.95 8.29
C ALA A 41 16.85 -16.91 7.97
N GLY A 42 17.64 -16.56 8.99
CA GLY A 42 18.72 -15.56 8.87
C GLY A 42 18.27 -14.10 8.89
N ARG A 43 17.01 -13.79 9.19
CA ARG A 43 16.53 -12.42 9.45
C ARG A 43 15.97 -12.31 10.86
N PRO A 44 16.16 -11.16 11.54
CA PRO A 44 15.57 -10.94 12.85
C PRO A 44 14.04 -10.96 12.75
N VAL A 45 13.40 -11.56 13.74
CA VAL A 45 11.95 -11.42 13.96
C VAL A 45 11.73 -9.99 14.42
N VAL A 46 10.87 -9.24 13.72
CA VAL A 46 10.59 -7.83 14.05
C VAL A 46 9.62 -7.73 15.22
N ALA A 47 8.62 -8.62 15.24
CA ALA A 47 7.61 -8.66 16.27
C ALA A 47 6.99 -10.05 16.36
N SER A 48 6.53 -10.38 17.57
CA SER A 48 5.91 -11.66 17.91
C SER A 48 4.48 -11.45 18.37
N VAL A 49 3.55 -12.26 17.89
CA VAL A 49 2.16 -12.27 18.38
C VAL A 49 2.10 -13.14 19.63
N LEU A 50 1.81 -12.53 20.78
CA LEU A 50 1.72 -13.21 22.07
C LEU A 50 0.34 -13.85 22.28
N ALA A 51 -0.71 -13.13 21.90
CA ALA A 51 -2.08 -13.61 22.03
C ALA A 51 -2.98 -13.06 20.92
N HIS A 52 -4.05 -13.80 20.66
CA HIS A 52 -5.15 -13.41 19.81
C HIS A 52 -6.46 -13.88 20.43
N VAL A 53 -7.46 -13.00 20.45
CA VAL A 53 -8.84 -13.28 20.81
C VAL A 53 -9.73 -12.68 19.74
N ALA A 54 -10.75 -13.43 19.33
CA ALA A 54 -11.79 -12.97 18.43
C ALA A 54 -13.14 -13.21 19.09
N ALA A 55 -14.04 -12.25 18.95
CA ALA A 55 -15.44 -12.33 19.33
C ALA A 55 -16.27 -11.81 18.16
N THR A 56 -17.39 -12.47 17.88
CA THR A 56 -18.30 -12.09 16.79
C THR A 56 -19.62 -11.68 17.39
N GLU A 57 -20.17 -10.58 16.88
CA GLU A 57 -21.49 -10.06 17.24
C GLU A 57 -22.32 -9.95 15.96
N GLU A 58 -23.60 -10.29 16.02
CA GLU A 58 -24.50 -10.01 14.91
C GLU A 58 -24.91 -8.54 14.95
N LEU A 59 -24.19 -7.72 14.19
CA LEU A 59 -24.44 -6.29 14.10
C LEU A 59 -24.52 -5.90 12.62
N MET A 60 -25.66 -5.33 12.21
CA MET A 60 -25.82 -4.81 10.85
C MET A 60 -25.42 -3.32 10.83
N GLU A 61 -24.15 -3.02 11.11
CA GLU A 61 -23.66 -1.64 11.14
C GLU A 61 -23.40 -1.10 9.73
N ARG A 62 -22.63 -1.86 8.94
CA ARG A 62 -22.19 -1.47 7.60
C ARG A 62 -22.25 -2.66 6.67
N TRP A 63 -22.87 -2.49 5.51
CA TRP A 63 -22.95 -3.53 4.50
C TRP A 63 -22.88 -2.94 3.09
N ARG A 64 -22.50 -3.78 2.12
CA ARG A 64 -22.52 -3.41 0.70
C ARG A 64 -22.95 -4.62 -0.11
N ALA A 65 -24.08 -4.50 -0.80
CA ALA A 65 -24.55 -5.58 -1.67
C ALA A 65 -23.59 -5.75 -2.87
N PRO A 66 -23.43 -6.98 -3.41
CA PRO A 66 -22.64 -7.18 -4.62
C PRO A 66 -23.13 -6.32 -5.78
N GLY A 67 -22.23 -5.57 -6.41
CA GLY A 67 -22.55 -4.66 -7.52
C GLY A 67 -22.84 -3.21 -7.10
N GLU A 68 -23.12 -2.96 -5.82
CA GLU A 68 -23.31 -1.60 -5.32
C GLU A 68 -21.98 -0.85 -5.21
N ALA A 69 -21.97 0.41 -5.64
CA ALA A 69 -20.78 1.25 -5.58
C ALA A 69 -20.47 1.69 -4.14
N HIS A 70 -21.50 1.91 -3.32
CA HIS A 70 -21.38 2.53 -2.01
C HIS A 70 -21.86 1.60 -0.89
N PRO A 71 -21.20 1.60 0.28
CA PRO A 71 -21.74 0.92 1.45
C PRO A 71 -22.94 1.69 2.00
N THR A 72 -23.84 0.94 2.65
CA THR A 72 -24.89 1.49 3.50
C THR A 72 -24.43 1.40 4.95
N VAL A 73 -24.83 2.39 5.74
CA VAL A 73 -24.50 2.49 7.17
C VAL A 73 -25.81 2.64 7.95
N TRP A 74 -25.98 1.87 9.02
CA TRP A 74 -27.08 2.04 9.97
C TRP A 74 -26.79 3.22 10.93
N ASP A 75 -27.66 3.45 11.92
CA ASP A 75 -27.43 4.46 12.94
C ASP A 75 -26.21 4.10 13.83
N GLU A 76 -25.09 4.79 13.60
CA GLU A 76 -23.84 4.64 14.33
C GLU A 76 -23.97 4.87 15.85
N ARG A 77 -25.01 5.59 16.30
CA ARG A 77 -25.22 5.85 17.73
C ARG A 77 -25.59 4.57 18.47
N PHE A 78 -26.31 3.66 17.80
CA PHE A 78 -26.67 2.37 18.35
C PHE A 78 -25.47 1.44 18.40
N SER A 79 -24.72 1.32 17.29
CA SER A 79 -23.59 0.39 17.19
C SER A 79 -22.41 0.77 18.10
N ALA A 80 -22.26 2.05 18.45
CA ALA A 80 -21.14 2.53 19.25
C ALA A 80 -20.97 1.80 20.59
N GLY A 81 -22.08 1.55 21.29
CA GLY A 81 -22.06 0.86 22.58
C GLY A 81 -21.73 -0.63 22.45
N VAL A 82 -22.33 -1.29 21.45
CA VAL A 82 -22.12 -2.72 21.17
C VAL A 82 -20.66 -2.98 20.79
N LEU A 83 -20.13 -2.22 19.82
CA LEU A 83 -18.75 -2.34 19.38
C LEU A 83 -17.76 -1.99 20.50
N GLY A 84 -18.03 -0.94 21.28
CA GLY A 84 -17.17 -0.57 22.41
C GLY A 84 -17.09 -1.65 23.49
N ALA A 85 -18.21 -2.32 23.79
CA ALA A 85 -18.25 -3.43 24.74
C ALA A 85 -17.50 -4.67 24.21
N ALA A 86 -17.76 -5.06 22.96
CA ALA A 86 -17.07 -6.17 22.31
C ALA A 86 -15.55 -5.94 22.24
N ALA A 87 -15.15 -4.73 21.85
CA ALA A 87 -13.75 -4.28 21.80
C ALA A 87 -13.06 -4.40 23.17
N SER A 88 -13.71 -3.91 24.23
CA SER A 88 -13.17 -3.96 25.58
C SER A 88 -13.04 -5.40 26.10
N ALA A 89 -14.06 -6.23 25.88
CA ALA A 89 -14.05 -7.64 26.29
C ALA A 89 -12.95 -8.44 25.58
N ALA A 90 -12.80 -8.26 24.25
CA ALA A 90 -11.75 -8.91 23.48
C ALA A 90 -10.35 -8.46 23.92
N ALA A 91 -10.17 -7.16 24.19
CA ALA A 91 -8.92 -6.61 24.69
C ALA A 91 -8.50 -7.21 26.04
N VAL A 92 -9.41 -7.24 27.02
CA VAL A 92 -9.14 -7.83 28.35
C VAL A 92 -8.76 -9.31 28.22
N ALA A 93 -9.54 -10.10 27.48
CA ALA A 93 -9.25 -11.50 27.28
C ALA A 93 -7.92 -11.75 26.55
N ALA A 94 -7.53 -10.87 25.61
CA ALA A 94 -6.25 -10.98 24.90
C ALA A 94 -5.06 -10.64 25.81
N LEU A 95 -5.19 -9.61 26.65
CA LEU A 95 -4.18 -9.22 27.64
C LEU A 95 -3.98 -10.32 28.70
N GLU A 96 -5.07 -10.87 29.24
CA GLU A 96 -5.05 -12.00 30.16
C GLU A 96 -4.37 -13.22 29.54
N ARG A 97 -4.73 -13.57 28.30
CA ARG A 97 -4.10 -14.68 27.56
C ARG A 97 -2.63 -14.46 27.28
N ALA A 98 -2.20 -13.21 27.10
CA ALA A 98 -0.80 -12.84 26.90
C ALA A 98 -0.01 -12.77 28.23
N GLY A 99 -0.69 -12.78 29.38
CA GLY A 99 -0.07 -12.51 30.68
C GLY A 99 0.45 -11.09 30.82
N ILE A 100 -0.21 -10.12 30.16
CA ILE A 100 0.14 -8.70 30.18
C ILE A 100 -0.92 -7.94 30.96
N GLU A 101 -0.52 -7.22 31.99
CA GLU A 101 -1.45 -6.39 32.78
C GLU A 101 -1.84 -5.11 32.03
N ARG A 102 -0.84 -4.43 31.45
CA ARG A 102 -1.03 -3.20 30.68
C ARG A 102 -0.09 -3.19 29.47
N PRO A 103 -0.60 -2.92 28.25
CA PRO A 103 0.25 -2.77 27.08
C PRO A 103 0.94 -1.40 27.07
N ASP A 104 2.10 -1.31 26.42
CA ASP A 104 2.83 -0.05 26.24
C ASP A 104 2.17 0.85 25.19
N HIS A 105 1.59 0.25 24.15
CA HIS A 105 0.89 0.94 23.06
C HIS A 105 -0.50 0.34 22.84
N VAL A 106 -1.45 1.18 22.42
CA VAL A 106 -2.80 0.75 22.05
C VAL A 106 -3.15 1.34 20.69
N VAL A 107 -3.60 0.48 19.78
CA VAL A 107 -4.14 0.89 18.48
C VAL A 107 -5.55 0.33 18.30
N VAL A 108 -6.50 1.19 17.92
CA VAL A 108 -7.91 0.84 17.76
C VAL A 108 -8.37 1.16 16.34
N ALA A 109 -8.65 0.13 15.57
CA ALA A 109 -9.26 0.20 14.25
C ALA A 109 -10.77 -0.04 14.37
N CYS A 110 -11.58 0.98 14.11
CA CYS A 110 -13.04 0.87 14.12
C CYS A 110 -13.64 1.99 13.28
N ALA A 111 -14.51 1.64 12.32
CA ALA A 111 -15.16 2.62 11.46
C ALA A 111 -16.16 3.51 12.21
N ASN A 112 -16.68 3.05 13.35
CA ASN A 112 -17.47 3.89 14.25
C ASN A 112 -16.51 4.73 15.14
N PRO A 113 -16.43 6.06 14.94
CA PRO A 113 -15.45 6.90 15.64
C PRO A 113 -15.74 7.00 17.15
N ARG A 114 -17.00 6.86 17.57
CA ARG A 114 -17.38 6.90 18.99
C ARG A 114 -16.92 5.65 19.72
N ALA A 115 -17.11 4.47 19.11
CA ALA A 115 -16.59 3.22 19.64
C ALA A 115 -15.06 3.23 19.69
N ALA A 116 -14.40 3.69 18.63
CA ALA A 116 -12.94 3.82 18.58
C ALA A 116 -12.40 4.69 19.71
N ALA A 117 -12.96 5.90 19.90
CA ALA A 117 -12.56 6.82 20.95
C ALA A 117 -12.82 6.27 22.35
N ALA A 118 -13.98 5.62 22.57
CA ALA A 118 -14.33 5.03 23.85
C ALA A 118 -13.38 3.87 24.22
N ALA A 119 -13.14 2.94 23.29
CA ALA A 119 -12.23 1.82 23.49
C ALA A 119 -10.79 2.29 23.75
N ARG A 120 -10.28 3.24 22.95
CA ARG A 120 -8.95 3.80 23.16
C ARG A 120 -8.79 4.41 24.55
N LYS A 121 -9.77 5.20 24.99
CA LYS A 121 -9.76 5.81 26.33
C LYS A 121 -9.80 4.75 27.43
N ALA A 122 -10.68 3.75 27.30
CA ALA A 122 -10.83 2.69 28.30
C ALA A 122 -9.56 1.84 28.45
N LEU A 123 -8.81 1.65 27.36
CA LEU A 123 -7.58 0.86 27.31
C LEU A 123 -6.31 1.67 27.60
N GLY A 124 -6.44 2.98 27.88
CA GLY A 124 -5.32 3.85 28.23
C GLY A 124 -4.40 4.19 27.06
N GLY A 125 -4.94 4.23 25.83
CA GLY A 125 -4.19 4.63 24.64
C GLY A 125 -3.81 6.11 24.64
N ASP A 126 -2.67 6.41 24.00
CA ASP A 126 -2.05 7.74 23.93
C ASP A 126 -2.63 8.64 22.82
N GLY A 127 -3.39 8.08 21.88
CA GLY A 127 -3.98 8.81 20.76
C GLY A 127 -3.10 8.90 19.52
N GLU A 128 -1.95 8.22 19.48
CA GLU A 128 -1.07 8.21 18.32
C GLU A 128 -1.72 7.54 17.10
N ASP A 129 -2.50 6.49 17.31
CA ASP A 129 -3.29 5.83 16.26
C ASP A 129 -4.33 6.78 15.65
N ALA A 130 -5.05 7.55 16.47
CA ALA A 130 -5.98 8.58 16.01
C ALA A 130 -5.28 9.71 15.25
N ALA A 131 -4.04 10.04 15.61
CA ALA A 131 -3.26 11.04 14.90
C ALA A 131 -2.93 10.59 13.47
N LEU A 132 -2.58 9.32 13.28
CA LEU A 132 -2.40 8.75 11.95
C LEU A 132 -3.73 8.64 11.19
N GLU A 133 -4.79 8.18 11.85
CA GLU A 133 -6.13 8.08 11.24
C GLU A 133 -6.63 9.43 10.70
N ARG A 134 -6.35 10.55 11.39
CA ARG A 134 -6.70 11.89 10.88
C ARG A 134 -6.00 12.25 9.57
N LEU A 135 -4.85 11.64 9.26
CA LEU A 135 -4.12 11.86 8.02
C LEU A 135 -4.56 10.89 6.91
N THR A 136 -4.94 9.66 7.28
CA THR A 136 -5.18 8.58 6.31
C THR A 136 -6.66 8.23 6.12
N GLY A 137 -7.52 8.66 7.03
CA GLY A 137 -8.87 8.15 7.20
C GLY A 137 -8.91 6.69 7.68
N THR A 138 -10.12 6.19 7.95
CA THR A 138 -10.35 4.76 8.18
C THR A 138 -10.22 4.01 6.86
N SER A 139 -9.30 3.03 6.80
CA SER A 139 -8.88 2.37 5.56
C SER A 139 -9.36 0.92 5.41
N GLY A 140 -10.55 0.63 5.95
CA GLY A 140 -11.20 -0.68 5.85
C GLY A 140 -10.33 -1.81 6.41
N ALA A 141 -10.20 -2.91 5.67
CA ALA A 141 -9.42 -4.08 6.06
C ALA A 141 -7.94 -3.77 6.33
N ALA A 142 -7.37 -2.75 5.68
CA ALA A 142 -5.99 -2.35 5.89
C ALA A 142 -5.78 -1.56 7.19
N HIS A 143 -6.85 -1.05 7.80
CA HIS A 143 -6.78 -0.04 8.84
C HIS A 143 -6.04 -0.52 10.09
N LEU A 144 -6.40 -1.69 10.64
CA LEU A 144 -5.68 -2.27 11.78
C LEU A 144 -4.20 -2.44 11.49
N GLY A 145 -3.86 -2.97 10.31
CA GLY A 145 -2.47 -3.21 9.95
C GLY A 145 -1.68 -1.91 9.73
N LEU A 146 -2.31 -0.87 9.19
CA LEU A 146 -1.71 0.45 9.03
C LEU A 146 -1.36 1.06 10.40
N LEU A 147 -2.31 1.04 11.34
CA LEU A 147 -2.08 1.53 12.70
C LEU A 147 -1.03 0.70 13.45
N LEU A 148 -1.07 -0.63 13.30
CA LEU A 148 -0.07 -1.53 13.88
C LEU A 148 1.34 -1.28 13.30
N ALA A 149 1.46 -1.05 12.00
CA ALA A 149 2.75 -0.73 11.37
C ALA A 149 3.35 0.57 11.93
N ASP A 150 2.51 1.59 12.15
CA ASP A 150 2.93 2.83 12.80
C ASP A 150 3.35 2.64 14.25
N ALA A 151 2.62 1.83 15.02
CA ALA A 151 3.01 1.50 16.39
C ALA A 151 4.35 0.76 16.44
N LEU A 152 4.60 -0.18 15.52
CA LEU A 152 5.88 -0.88 15.41
C LEU A 152 7.05 0.03 14.99
N ASP A 153 6.78 1.11 14.27
CA ASP A 153 7.78 2.11 13.92
C ASP A 153 8.20 2.97 15.13
N ARG A 154 7.42 2.96 16.22
CA ARG A 154 7.68 3.73 17.46
C ARG A 154 8.07 2.86 18.65
N ALA A 155 7.59 1.61 18.68
CA ALA A 155 7.80 0.70 19.80
C ALA A 155 9.28 0.29 19.94
N GLY A 156 9.81 0.43 21.15
CA GLY A 156 11.10 -0.10 21.54
C GLY A 156 11.10 -1.62 21.66
N ALA A 157 12.30 -2.23 21.62
CA ALA A 157 12.43 -3.67 21.79
C ALA A 157 11.90 -4.10 23.17
N GLY A 158 11.05 -5.12 23.19
CA GLY A 158 10.37 -5.63 24.38
C GLY A 158 9.01 -5.00 24.67
N GLU A 159 8.72 -3.83 24.10
CA GLU A 159 7.43 -3.15 24.29
C GLU A 159 6.29 -3.92 23.61
N THR A 160 5.11 -3.80 24.21
CA THR A 160 3.89 -4.52 23.84
C THR A 160 2.86 -3.57 23.24
N ILE A 161 2.17 -4.05 22.21
CA ILE A 161 1.16 -3.33 21.45
C ILE A 161 -0.14 -4.14 21.52
N LEU A 162 -1.20 -3.54 22.06
CA LEU A 162 -2.55 -4.05 21.92
C LEU A 162 -3.15 -3.49 20.62
N ALA A 163 -3.39 -4.36 19.65
CA ALA A 163 -4.00 -4.01 18.38
C ALA A 163 -5.43 -4.57 18.30
N LEU A 164 -6.40 -3.68 18.23
CA LEU A 164 -7.81 -4.00 18.34
C LEU A 164 -8.54 -3.57 17.07
N SER A 165 -9.28 -4.50 16.45
CA SER A 165 -10.22 -4.20 15.37
C SER A 165 -11.64 -4.46 15.85
N ALA A 166 -12.54 -3.49 15.72
CA ALA A 166 -13.96 -3.66 16.05
C ALA A 166 -14.82 -3.43 14.81
N ALA A 167 -15.45 -4.52 14.35
CA ALA A 167 -16.39 -4.57 13.24
C ALA A 167 -17.20 -5.86 13.40
N ASP A 168 -18.50 -5.76 13.65
CA ASP A 168 -19.40 -6.90 13.92
C ASP A 168 -18.85 -7.88 14.97
N GLY A 169 -18.35 -7.30 16.06
CA GLY A 169 -17.58 -7.97 17.10
C GLY A 169 -16.24 -7.28 17.31
N ALA A 170 -15.22 -8.06 17.67
CA ALA A 170 -13.87 -7.55 17.82
C ALA A 170 -12.79 -8.64 17.69
N ASP A 171 -11.67 -8.28 17.07
CA ASP A 171 -10.41 -9.02 17.07
C ASP A 171 -9.37 -8.23 17.87
N ALA A 172 -8.74 -8.88 18.86
CA ALA A 172 -7.69 -8.31 19.68
C ALA A 172 -6.40 -9.12 19.54
N PHE A 173 -5.30 -8.44 19.23
CA PHE A 173 -3.96 -8.99 19.16
C PHE A 173 -3.08 -8.33 20.20
N VAL A 174 -2.30 -9.13 20.93
CA VAL A 174 -1.17 -8.62 21.74
C VAL A 174 0.10 -8.97 21.00
N VAL A 175 0.84 -7.94 20.60
CA VAL A 175 2.08 -8.03 19.82
C VAL A 175 3.23 -7.50 20.66
N ARG A 176 4.39 -8.14 20.62
CA ARG A 176 5.63 -7.62 21.22
C ARG A 176 6.60 -7.24 20.10
N ALA A 177 7.18 -6.05 20.17
CA ALA A 177 8.29 -5.68 19.31
C ALA A 177 9.57 -6.39 19.77
N ASP A 178 10.26 -7.08 18.87
CA ASP A 178 11.46 -7.87 19.19
C ASP A 178 12.76 -7.17 18.76
N VAL A 179 12.64 -6.02 18.07
CA VAL A 179 13.75 -5.21 17.55
C VAL A 179 13.54 -3.73 17.90
N PRO A 180 14.58 -2.90 17.82
CA PRO A 180 14.42 -1.45 17.97
C PRO A 180 13.40 -0.86 16.98
N ALA A 181 12.78 0.24 17.38
CA ALA A 181 11.80 0.99 16.61
C ALA A 181 12.24 1.18 15.14
N GLY A 182 11.37 0.83 14.21
CA GLY A 182 11.59 0.99 12.77
C GLY A 182 12.58 0.01 12.11
N ALA A 183 13.28 -0.84 12.87
CA ALA A 183 14.32 -1.73 12.32
C ALA A 183 13.77 -2.79 11.34
N GLY A 184 12.47 -3.11 11.41
CA GLY A 184 11.80 -4.03 10.50
C GLY A 184 11.29 -3.43 9.19
N ARG A 185 11.27 -2.10 9.08
CA ARG A 185 10.59 -1.40 7.98
C ARG A 185 11.47 -1.34 6.73
N ARG A 186 10.81 -1.33 5.56
CA ARG A 186 11.45 -1.02 4.27
C ARG A 186 10.76 0.18 3.64
N GLY A 187 11.50 1.24 3.35
CA GLY A 187 10.97 2.46 2.73
C GLY A 187 10.67 3.56 3.76
N PRO A 188 9.72 4.48 3.52
CA PRO A 188 9.25 5.45 4.51
C PRO A 188 8.22 4.86 5.49
N SER A 189 8.08 5.45 6.68
CA SER A 189 7.05 5.11 7.68
C SER A 189 5.64 5.43 7.18
N ALA A 190 4.63 4.89 7.87
CA ALA A 190 3.23 5.21 7.56
C ALA A 190 2.95 6.72 7.69
N ARG A 191 3.52 7.39 8.69
CA ARG A 191 3.39 8.85 8.88
C ARG A 191 4.09 9.64 7.79
N GLU A 192 5.32 9.28 7.42
CA GLU A 192 6.04 9.94 6.32
C GLU A 192 5.25 9.84 5.02
N GLN A 193 4.66 8.67 4.72
CA GLN A 193 3.79 8.49 3.56
C GLN A 193 2.52 9.33 3.65
N ALA A 194 1.88 9.37 4.81
CA ALA A 194 0.65 10.14 5.02
C ALA A 194 0.89 11.66 5.01
N GLN A 195 2.10 12.12 5.35
CA GLN A 195 2.48 13.53 5.33
C GLN A 195 2.94 14.02 3.96
N ALA A 196 3.33 13.12 3.06
CA ALA A 196 3.64 13.42 1.66
C ALA A 196 2.34 13.72 0.86
N LEU A 197 1.54 14.67 1.35
CA LEU A 197 0.22 15.02 0.86
C LEU A 197 0.28 15.73 -0.49
N ALA A 198 -0.50 15.23 -1.44
CA ALA A 198 -0.85 15.94 -2.65
C ALA A 198 -2.35 16.24 -2.64
N TYR A 199 -2.72 17.49 -2.38
CA TYR A 199 -4.11 17.91 -2.44
C TYR A 199 -4.64 17.83 -3.86
N VAL A 200 -5.82 17.22 -4.01
CA VAL A 200 -6.56 17.15 -5.27
C VAL A 200 -7.88 17.89 -5.14
N THR A 201 -8.34 18.43 -6.25
CA THR A 201 -9.68 19.01 -6.32
C THR A 201 -10.73 17.90 -6.24
N TYR A 202 -11.91 18.24 -5.74
CA TYR A 202 -12.99 17.26 -5.54
C TYR A 202 -13.44 16.58 -6.84
N ASP A 203 -13.49 17.33 -7.96
CA ASP A 203 -13.78 16.74 -9.27
C ASP A 203 -12.71 15.72 -9.69
N ARG A 204 -11.43 15.99 -9.42
CA ARG A 204 -10.33 15.06 -9.70
C ARG A 204 -10.44 13.81 -8.82
N PHE A 205 -10.77 13.97 -7.55
CA PHE A 205 -11.06 12.87 -6.65
C PHE A 205 -12.19 11.99 -7.20
N LEU A 206 -13.36 12.54 -7.52
CA LEU A 206 -14.50 11.78 -8.05
C LEU A 206 -14.16 11.03 -9.36
N ARG A 207 -13.39 11.67 -10.24
CA ARG A 207 -12.89 11.04 -11.48
C ARG A 207 -11.97 9.86 -11.20
N TRP A 208 -11.01 10.02 -10.30
CA TRP A 208 -10.07 8.94 -9.93
C TRP A 208 -10.77 7.79 -9.20
N ARG A 209 -11.83 8.10 -8.45
CA ARG A 209 -12.71 7.12 -7.81
C ARG A 209 -13.63 6.39 -8.79
N GLY A 210 -13.77 6.89 -10.02
CA GLY A 210 -14.75 6.38 -10.99
C GLY A 210 -16.21 6.72 -10.63
N LEU A 211 -16.42 7.71 -9.76
CA LEU A 211 -17.75 8.19 -9.34
C LEU A 211 -18.30 9.30 -10.25
N LEU A 212 -17.43 9.87 -11.09
CA LEU A 212 -17.81 10.81 -12.13
C LEU A 212 -17.49 10.20 -13.50
N GLU A 213 -18.53 9.92 -14.28
CA GLU A 213 -18.37 9.49 -15.67
C GLU A 213 -17.78 10.63 -16.50
N ILE A 214 -16.74 10.31 -17.27
CA ILE A 214 -16.11 11.24 -18.21
C ILE A 214 -16.18 10.64 -19.59
N SER A 215 -16.61 11.42 -20.57
CA SER A 215 -16.43 11.06 -21.98
C SER A 215 -14.92 10.99 -22.30
N GLY A 216 -14.41 9.78 -22.51
CA GLY A 216 -12.99 9.53 -22.78
C GLY A 216 -12.53 10.11 -24.13
N ALA A 217 -11.20 10.16 -24.32
CA ALA A 217 -10.65 10.53 -25.62
C ALA A 217 -11.02 9.49 -26.68
N LYS A 218 -11.32 9.93 -27.91
CA LYS A 218 -11.61 9.06 -29.05
C LYS A 218 -10.33 8.39 -29.57
N ARG A 219 -9.80 7.43 -28.83
CA ARG A 219 -8.68 6.56 -29.24
C ARG A 219 -9.06 5.09 -29.02
N PRO A 220 -8.59 4.17 -29.88
CA PRO A 220 -8.69 2.75 -29.60
C PRO A 220 -8.00 2.42 -28.29
N ASP A 221 -8.59 1.50 -27.53
CA ASP A 221 -7.95 0.99 -26.32
C ASP A 221 -6.64 0.27 -26.66
N PRO A 222 -5.63 0.33 -25.78
CA PRO A 222 -4.41 -0.46 -25.94
C PRO A 222 -4.74 -1.94 -25.98
N ALA A 223 -4.06 -2.71 -26.84
CA ALA A 223 -4.24 -4.15 -26.88
C ALA A 223 -4.03 -4.80 -25.49
N PRO A 224 -4.86 -5.77 -25.10
CA PRO A 224 -4.71 -6.44 -23.83
C PRO A 224 -3.41 -7.27 -23.78
N PRO A 225 -2.83 -7.50 -22.58
CA PRO A 225 -1.66 -8.35 -22.44
C PRO A 225 -1.91 -9.78 -22.95
N ALA A 226 -0.96 -10.33 -23.71
CA ALA A 226 -1.01 -11.71 -24.17
C ALA A 226 -0.22 -12.67 -23.25
N ALA A 227 -0.74 -13.90 -23.07
CA ALA A 227 -0.14 -14.89 -22.17
C ALA A 227 1.30 -15.32 -22.56
N PRO A 228 1.61 -15.65 -23.84
CA PRO A 228 2.96 -16.11 -24.17
C PRO A 228 4.07 -15.05 -23.95
N PRO A 229 3.91 -13.78 -24.38
CA PRO A 229 4.86 -12.72 -24.03
C PRO A 229 4.96 -12.48 -22.52
N ALA A 230 3.85 -12.52 -21.78
CA ALA A 230 3.84 -12.32 -20.33
C ALA A 230 4.63 -13.41 -19.59
N LEU A 231 4.52 -14.67 -20.03
CA LEU A 231 5.33 -15.77 -19.49
C LEU A 231 6.82 -15.56 -19.78
N ARG A 232 7.17 -15.27 -21.04
CA ARG A 232 8.58 -15.09 -21.45
C ARG A 232 9.26 -13.89 -20.79
N THR A 233 8.50 -12.87 -20.41
CA THR A 233 9.03 -11.61 -19.84
C THR A 233 8.72 -11.45 -18.35
N ARG A 234 8.42 -12.55 -17.64
CA ARG A 234 8.07 -12.54 -16.20
C ARG A 234 9.10 -11.81 -15.35
N ASP A 235 10.38 -12.11 -15.53
CA ASP A 235 11.46 -11.53 -14.71
C ASP A 235 11.67 -10.05 -15.02
N TRP A 236 11.48 -9.66 -16.28
CA TRP A 236 11.45 -8.25 -16.69
C TRP A 236 10.26 -7.51 -16.08
N LYS A 237 9.08 -8.13 -16.08
CA LYS A 237 7.84 -7.55 -15.55
C LYS A 237 7.92 -7.35 -14.04
N PHE A 238 8.23 -8.39 -13.27
CA PHE A 238 8.12 -8.34 -11.81
C PHE A 238 9.43 -8.01 -11.11
N GLY A 239 10.58 -8.39 -11.68
CA GLY A 239 11.90 -8.16 -11.08
C GLY A 239 12.70 -7.01 -11.71
N LEU A 240 12.18 -6.40 -12.77
CA LEU A 240 12.90 -5.46 -13.64
C LEU A 240 14.29 -5.99 -14.02
N VAL A 241 14.35 -7.28 -14.35
CA VAL A 241 15.60 -7.98 -14.69
C VAL A 241 15.98 -7.69 -16.13
N ALA A 242 17.09 -6.99 -16.32
CA ALA A 242 17.71 -6.70 -17.60
C ALA A 242 18.80 -7.72 -17.94
N ALA A 243 19.36 -7.63 -19.14
CA ALA A 243 20.44 -8.50 -19.62
C ALA A 243 21.76 -7.73 -19.68
N ARG A 244 22.73 -8.11 -18.83
CA ARG A 244 24.11 -7.58 -18.87
C ARG A 244 24.95 -8.46 -19.79
N CYS A 245 25.49 -7.90 -20.86
CA CYS A 245 26.32 -8.66 -21.80
C CYS A 245 27.66 -9.05 -21.17
N SER A 246 28.01 -10.34 -21.23
CA SER A 246 29.28 -10.85 -20.71
C SER A 246 30.49 -10.43 -21.58
N ALA A 247 30.26 -10.09 -22.85
CA ALA A 247 31.33 -9.70 -23.78
C ALA A 247 31.74 -8.22 -23.68
N CYS A 248 30.77 -7.31 -23.55
CA CYS A 248 31.04 -5.86 -23.54
C CYS A 248 30.55 -5.13 -22.29
N GLY A 249 29.91 -5.83 -21.33
CA GLY A 249 29.40 -5.24 -20.09
C GLY A 249 28.13 -4.40 -20.23
N ALA A 250 27.67 -4.11 -21.46
CA ALA A 250 26.48 -3.29 -21.70
C ALA A 250 25.20 -3.94 -21.17
N VAL A 251 24.31 -3.14 -20.59
CA VAL A 251 23.00 -3.60 -20.10
C VAL A 251 21.92 -3.28 -21.12
N THR A 252 21.20 -4.30 -21.58
CA THR A 252 20.13 -4.19 -22.58
C THR A 252 18.76 -4.16 -21.90
N THR A 253 17.97 -3.11 -22.21
CA THR A 253 16.62 -2.89 -21.69
C THR A 253 15.66 -2.47 -22.81
N PRO A 254 14.54 -3.18 -23.06
CA PRO A 254 14.14 -4.46 -22.46
C PRO A 254 15.14 -5.59 -22.76
N PRO A 255 15.21 -6.65 -21.94
CA PRO A 255 16.11 -7.78 -22.19
C PRO A 255 15.73 -8.49 -23.49
N GLY A 256 16.74 -8.91 -24.24
CA GLY A 256 16.60 -9.66 -25.49
C GLY A 256 17.81 -10.55 -25.70
N ARG A 257 17.72 -11.46 -26.67
CA ARG A 257 18.78 -12.45 -26.96
C ARG A 257 20.07 -11.80 -27.46
N ALA A 258 19.97 -10.74 -28.25
CA ALA A 258 21.11 -10.01 -28.78
C ALA A 258 21.42 -8.78 -27.93
N CYS A 259 22.68 -8.56 -27.61
CA CYS A 259 23.15 -7.34 -26.97
C CYS A 259 22.91 -6.14 -27.90
N ALA A 260 22.25 -5.09 -27.39
CA ALA A 260 21.97 -3.88 -28.16
C ALA A 260 23.23 -3.08 -28.55
N ALA A 261 24.38 -3.34 -27.92
CA ALA A 261 25.63 -2.63 -28.17
C ALA A 261 26.58 -3.38 -29.12
N CYS A 262 26.86 -4.67 -28.86
CA CYS A 262 27.85 -5.44 -29.62
C CYS A 262 27.26 -6.58 -30.47
N GLY A 263 25.94 -6.85 -30.37
CA GLY A 263 25.29 -7.91 -31.14
C GLY A 263 25.56 -9.34 -30.66
N ALA A 264 26.36 -9.55 -29.61
CA ALA A 264 26.55 -10.89 -29.01
C ALA A 264 25.20 -11.52 -28.64
N ILE A 265 25.01 -12.79 -29.01
CA ILE A 265 23.74 -13.52 -28.86
C ILE A 265 23.85 -14.50 -27.69
N ASP A 266 22.84 -14.51 -26.83
CA ASP A 266 22.69 -15.41 -25.67
C ASP A 266 23.89 -15.39 -24.69
N ALA A 267 24.72 -14.34 -24.75
CA ALA A 267 25.90 -14.13 -23.91
C ALA A 267 25.65 -13.01 -22.90
N HIS A 268 24.75 -13.28 -21.94
CA HIS A 268 24.32 -12.28 -20.96
C HIS A 268 23.95 -12.88 -19.60
N GLU A 269 24.18 -12.10 -18.55
CA GLU A 269 23.80 -12.40 -17.18
C GLU A 269 22.60 -11.53 -16.74
N PRO A 270 21.66 -12.09 -15.95
CA PRO A 270 20.55 -11.32 -15.42
C PRO A 270 21.03 -10.27 -14.42
N VAL A 271 20.57 -9.03 -14.56
CA VAL A 271 20.83 -7.94 -13.61
C VAL A 271 19.52 -7.26 -13.22
N SER A 272 19.21 -7.21 -11.92
CA SER A 272 18.02 -6.49 -11.45
C SER A 272 18.28 -4.99 -11.45
N LEU A 273 17.34 -4.23 -12.00
CA LEU A 273 17.35 -2.77 -12.00
C LEU A 273 16.32 -2.17 -11.02
N ARG A 274 15.59 -3.02 -10.27
CA ARG A 274 14.42 -2.62 -9.47
C ARG A 274 14.73 -1.61 -8.36
N ASP A 275 15.95 -1.67 -7.83
CA ASP A 275 16.42 -0.85 -6.71
C ASP A 275 17.42 0.23 -7.19
N LYS A 276 17.56 0.42 -8.50
CA LYS A 276 18.57 1.29 -9.09
C LYS A 276 18.00 2.65 -9.49
N PRO A 277 18.56 3.77 -9.01
CA PRO A 277 18.22 5.10 -9.48
C PRO A 277 18.47 5.25 -10.99
N ALA A 278 17.72 6.14 -11.63
CA ALA A 278 17.86 6.45 -13.05
C ALA A 278 17.82 7.95 -13.30
N ARG A 279 18.73 8.45 -14.13
CA ARG A 279 18.85 9.88 -14.45
C ARG A 279 18.07 10.22 -15.71
N VAL A 280 17.29 11.31 -15.67
CA VAL A 280 16.54 11.80 -16.83
C VAL A 280 17.48 12.32 -17.91
N VAL A 281 17.38 11.76 -19.11
CA VAL A 281 18.13 12.18 -20.31
C VAL A 281 17.29 13.15 -21.14
N SER A 282 16.02 12.83 -21.33
CA SER A 282 15.03 13.66 -22.01
C SER A 282 13.63 13.27 -21.55
N PHE A 283 12.64 14.14 -21.76
CA PHE A 283 11.25 13.82 -21.46
C PHE A 283 10.28 14.61 -22.35
N THR A 284 9.05 14.12 -22.44
CA THR A 284 7.93 14.77 -23.11
C THR A 284 6.75 14.85 -22.15
N VAL A 285 6.05 15.98 -22.19
CA VAL A 285 4.78 16.20 -21.47
C VAL A 285 3.64 16.08 -22.47
N ASP A 286 2.84 15.02 -22.33
CA ASP A 286 1.74 14.68 -23.25
C ASP A 286 0.38 14.92 -22.57
N HIS A 287 -0.37 15.89 -23.11
CA HIS A 287 -1.72 16.25 -22.65
C HIS A 287 -2.83 15.48 -23.39
N LEU A 288 -2.50 14.72 -24.43
CA LEU A 288 -3.45 14.05 -25.31
C LEU A 288 -3.63 12.57 -24.97
N THR A 289 -2.60 11.92 -24.41
CA THR A 289 -2.72 10.52 -24.01
C THR A 289 -3.65 10.35 -22.82
N PRO A 290 -4.69 9.49 -22.92
CA PRO A 290 -5.57 9.19 -21.79
C PRO A 290 -4.77 8.68 -20.60
N THR A 291 -4.85 9.42 -19.49
CA THR A 291 -4.26 9.04 -18.21
C THR A 291 -5.20 9.51 -17.10
N PRO A 292 -5.34 8.77 -16.00
CA PRO A 292 -6.10 9.24 -14.85
C PRO A 292 -5.59 10.59 -14.34
N ALA A 293 -4.28 10.84 -14.39
CA ALA A 293 -3.63 12.05 -13.91
C ALA A 293 -2.92 12.78 -15.06
N PRO A 294 -3.62 13.59 -15.88
CA PRO A 294 -2.99 14.35 -16.95
C PRO A 294 -2.18 15.54 -16.40
N PRO A 295 -1.07 15.93 -17.05
CA PRO A 295 -0.49 15.32 -18.25
C PRO A 295 0.32 14.04 -17.97
N LEU A 296 0.45 13.18 -18.98
CA LEU A 296 1.37 12.05 -18.95
C LEU A 296 2.81 12.55 -19.22
N ILE A 297 3.74 12.26 -18.31
CA ILE A 297 5.16 12.53 -18.52
C ILE A 297 5.85 11.22 -18.94
N LEU A 298 6.44 11.22 -20.13
CA LEU A 298 7.26 10.13 -20.65
C LEU A 298 8.73 10.56 -20.63
N ALA A 299 9.56 9.86 -19.87
CA ALA A 299 10.98 10.16 -19.74
C ALA A 299 11.85 9.05 -20.34
N ILE A 300 12.93 9.44 -21.00
CA ILE A 300 14.05 8.56 -21.32
C ILE A 300 15.06 8.69 -20.19
N VAL A 301 15.41 7.58 -19.56
CA VAL A 301 16.30 7.54 -18.39
C VAL A 301 17.48 6.59 -18.61
N ASP A 302 18.63 6.97 -18.06
CA ASP A 302 19.80 6.10 -17.93
C ASP A 302 19.86 5.56 -16.51
N VAL A 303 19.79 4.23 -16.38
CA VAL A 303 19.79 3.54 -15.08
C VAL A 303 21.22 3.39 -14.58
N GLU A 304 21.41 3.55 -13.27
CA GLU A 304 22.70 3.30 -12.62
C GLU A 304 23.20 1.87 -12.90
N GLY A 305 24.47 1.74 -13.27
CA GLY A 305 25.05 0.46 -13.69
C GLY A 305 24.58 -0.03 -15.06
N GLY A 306 23.94 0.83 -15.86
CA GLY A 306 23.69 0.65 -17.28
C GLY A 306 22.22 0.38 -17.65
N GLY A 307 21.89 0.72 -18.89
CA GLY A 307 20.57 0.49 -19.51
C GLY A 307 19.80 1.80 -19.69
N ARG A 308 19.43 2.09 -20.94
CA ARG A 308 18.57 3.24 -21.29
C ARG A 308 17.16 2.76 -21.56
N ARG A 309 16.15 3.41 -20.98
CA ARG A 309 14.75 3.01 -21.17
C ARG A 309 13.78 4.19 -21.13
N SER A 310 12.65 4.00 -21.79
CA SER A 310 11.48 4.87 -21.66
C SER A 310 10.64 4.44 -20.45
N VAL A 311 10.22 5.40 -19.65
CA VAL A 311 9.39 5.22 -18.44
C VAL A 311 8.28 6.28 -18.39
N GLN A 312 7.10 5.87 -17.91
CA GLN A 312 6.11 6.85 -17.45
C GLN A 312 6.53 7.36 -16.07
N VAL A 313 6.50 8.67 -15.87
CA VAL A 313 6.76 9.28 -14.56
C VAL A 313 5.45 9.30 -13.76
N THR A 314 5.54 8.96 -12.49
CA THR A 314 4.47 9.04 -11.49
C THR A 314 4.93 9.95 -10.36
N ASP A 315 3.98 10.45 -9.56
CA ASP A 315 4.29 11.20 -8.33
C ASP A 315 5.17 12.45 -8.63
N ALA A 316 4.98 13.05 -9.82
CA ALA A 316 5.73 14.22 -10.25
C ALA A 316 5.23 15.48 -9.50
N PRO A 317 6.13 16.38 -9.04
CA PRO A 317 5.73 17.62 -8.39
C PRO A 317 5.04 18.55 -9.38
N ALA A 318 4.32 19.56 -8.86
CA ALA A 318 3.62 20.55 -9.69
C ALA A 318 4.55 21.28 -10.68
N ALA A 319 5.82 21.44 -10.34
CA ALA A 319 6.84 22.04 -11.21
C ALA A 319 7.33 21.10 -12.34
N GLY A 320 6.89 19.84 -12.36
CA GLY A 320 7.35 18.81 -13.29
C GLY A 320 8.75 18.27 -12.97
N ILE A 321 9.40 17.69 -13.97
CA ILE A 321 10.76 17.15 -13.89
C ILE A 321 11.71 17.92 -14.81
N ARG A 322 13.01 17.77 -14.60
CA ARG A 322 14.08 18.35 -15.42
C ARG A 322 15.04 17.27 -15.92
N VAL A 323 15.74 17.58 -17.02
CA VAL A 323 16.88 16.77 -17.46
C VAL A 323 17.93 16.78 -16.35
N GLY A 324 18.46 15.60 -16.02
CA GLY A 324 19.40 15.41 -14.93
C GLY A 324 18.77 14.99 -13.60
N ASP A 325 17.44 15.12 -13.42
CA ASP A 325 16.76 14.66 -12.21
C ASP A 325 16.93 13.14 -12.01
N VAL A 326 16.93 12.72 -10.74
CA VAL A 326 17.04 11.31 -10.35
C VAL A 326 15.65 10.76 -10.06
N LEU A 327 15.31 9.66 -10.73
CA LEU A 327 14.07 8.93 -10.55
C LEU A 327 14.34 7.53 -9.98
N LEU A 328 13.44 7.08 -9.11
CA LEU A 328 13.43 5.74 -8.52
C LEU A 328 12.36 4.87 -9.18
N PRO A 329 12.64 3.59 -9.48
CA PRO A 329 11.63 2.67 -10.00
C PRO A 329 10.44 2.53 -9.05
N SER A 330 9.23 2.50 -9.61
CA SER A 330 7.98 2.33 -8.86
C SER A 330 7.03 1.40 -9.61
N PHE A 331 6.65 0.28 -8.99
CA PHE A 331 5.77 -0.70 -9.61
C PHE A 331 4.31 -0.23 -9.52
N ARG A 332 3.68 -0.01 -10.68
CA ARG A 332 2.35 0.62 -10.77
C ARG A 332 1.50 -0.05 -11.84
N ARG A 333 0.18 0.13 -11.75
CA ARG A 333 -0.74 -0.21 -12.84
C ARG A 333 -0.42 0.70 -14.03
N LEU A 334 -0.08 0.09 -15.16
CA LEU A 334 0.25 0.79 -16.41
C LEU A 334 -1.01 1.03 -17.25
N SER A 335 -1.85 0.00 -17.40
CA SER A 335 -3.10 0.05 -18.15
C SER A 335 -4.10 -1.00 -17.66
N SER A 336 -5.36 -0.85 -18.05
CA SER A 336 -6.40 -1.88 -17.91
C SER A 336 -7.16 -1.96 -19.23
N THR A 337 -7.23 -3.14 -19.83
CA THR A 337 -7.99 -3.41 -21.07
C THR A 337 -8.74 -4.72 -20.88
N ASP A 338 -10.01 -4.78 -21.25
CA ASP A 338 -10.84 -6.00 -21.16
C ASP A 338 -10.84 -6.66 -19.77
N GLY A 339 -10.82 -5.84 -18.71
CA GLY A 339 -10.73 -6.32 -17.32
C GLY A 339 -9.35 -6.82 -16.88
N ILE A 340 -8.34 -6.79 -17.76
CA ILE A 340 -6.98 -7.24 -17.46
C ILE A 340 -6.14 -6.05 -17.01
N HIS A 341 -5.76 -6.02 -15.72
CA HIS A 341 -4.85 -5.02 -15.17
C HIS A 341 -3.39 -5.35 -15.45
N ASN A 342 -2.71 -4.53 -16.25
CA ASN A 342 -1.29 -4.70 -16.55
C ASN A 342 -0.43 -3.81 -15.64
N TYR A 343 0.38 -4.43 -14.80
CA TYR A 343 1.33 -3.73 -13.92
C TYR A 343 2.74 -3.75 -14.49
N PHE A 344 3.46 -2.64 -14.37
CA PHE A 344 4.85 -2.52 -14.78
C PHE A 344 5.57 -1.39 -14.00
N TRP A 345 6.89 -1.30 -14.16
CA TRP A 345 7.72 -0.29 -13.51
C TRP A 345 7.64 1.07 -14.20
N LYS A 346 6.97 2.02 -13.53
CA LYS A 346 7.07 3.47 -13.74
C LYS A 346 8.29 4.02 -12.98
N ALA A 347 8.50 5.33 -12.99
CA ALA A 347 9.53 5.99 -12.21
C ALA A 347 8.97 7.19 -11.45
N ARG A 348 9.39 7.40 -10.21
CA ARG A 348 9.01 8.57 -9.38
C ARG A 348 10.25 9.40 -9.04
N PRO A 349 10.13 10.71 -8.84
CA PRO A 349 11.23 11.50 -8.27
C PRO A 349 11.72 10.95 -6.93
N GLU A 350 13.02 11.07 -6.68
CA GLU A 350 13.64 10.67 -5.40
C GLU A 350 13.18 11.57 -4.26
N ALA A 351 13.22 12.89 -4.46
CA ALA A 351 12.58 13.87 -3.60
C ALA A 351 11.15 14.09 -4.10
N ALA A 352 10.18 13.41 -3.49
CA ALA A 352 8.76 13.72 -3.61
C ALA A 352 8.32 14.43 -2.32
#